data_AF-A0A2S1JVC3-F1
#
_entry.id   AF-A0A2S1JVC3-F1
#
_cell.length_a   1.000
_cell.length_b   1.000
_cell.length_c   1.000
_cell.angle_alpha   90.00
_cell.angle_beta   90.00
_cell.angle_gamma   90.00
#
_symmetry.space_group_name_H-M   'P 1'
#
loop_
_entity.id
_entity.type
_entity.pdbx_description
1 polymer ?
#
loop_
_entity_poly.entity_id
_entity_poly.type
_entity_poly.pdbx_seq_one_letter_code
_entity_poly.pdbx_strand_id
1 'polypeptide(L)'
;MLSFISGMFRSNKSEDAADLEEKYTRSSYAGTKGTRTISYDPTLIKALEDDHRTLIGIFQRMWSEGYEKQNYRQLSQLLTQFKSGFQAHLIKENVRFYVYLEQALVGDAHTLQVVKDFRTDMNEIANAVVQFCKRYNHEAFTPEMVRDFKMDYQKIGEALTRRTALEEKELYVLYQPS
;
A
#
# COMPACT_ATOMS: atom_id res chain seq x y z
N MET A 1 -2.27 -35.38 35.73
CA MET A 1 -1.33 -34.42 35.13
C MET A 1 -1.93 -33.96 33.82
N LEU A 2 -2.18 -32.64 33.75
CA LEU A 2 -2.56 -31.79 32.62
C LEU A 2 -3.88 -32.09 31.88
N SER A 3 -4.73 -31.08 31.97
CA SER A 3 -6.10 -30.94 31.51
C SER A 3 -6.18 -29.67 30.63
N PHE A 4 -7.35 -29.43 30.02
CA PHE A 4 -7.84 -28.21 29.33
C PHE A 4 -7.51 -28.05 27.83
N ILE A 5 -8.42 -27.69 26.91
CA ILE A 5 -9.89 -27.51 26.90
C ILE A 5 -10.35 -27.58 25.42
N SER A 6 -11.53 -28.17 25.18
CA SER A 6 -12.33 -28.01 23.96
C SER A 6 -13.22 -26.77 24.11
N GLY A 7 -13.29 -25.93 23.07
CA GLY A 7 -14.36 -24.94 22.90
C GLY A 7 -13.90 -23.50 22.70
N MET A 8 -13.67 -23.11 21.44
CA MET A 8 -13.77 -21.69 21.06
C MET A 8 -14.02 -21.49 19.55
N PHE A 9 -15.00 -22.19 19.00
CA PHE A 9 -15.66 -21.75 17.75
C PHE A 9 -17.12 -21.39 18.09
N ARG A 10 -17.28 -20.21 18.69
CA ARG A 10 -18.54 -19.45 18.67
C ARG A 10 -18.19 -18.04 18.20
N SER A 11 -18.82 -17.67 17.09
CA SER A 11 -18.90 -16.36 16.46
C SER A 11 -18.57 -15.17 17.37
N ASN A 12 -17.60 -14.36 16.97
CA ASN A 12 -17.82 -12.92 16.88
C ASN A 12 -17.36 -12.44 15.50
N LYS A 13 -18.32 -12.03 14.68
CA LYS A 13 -18.17 -11.64 13.27
C LYS A 13 -18.69 -10.21 13.18
N SER A 14 -17.84 -9.21 13.44
CA SER A 14 -18.03 -7.82 12.94
C SER A 14 -17.01 -6.76 13.40
N GLU A 15 -16.09 -6.99 14.35
CA GLU A 15 -15.32 -5.86 14.94
C GLU A 15 -13.85 -5.71 14.49
N ASP A 16 -13.17 -6.75 13.99
CA ASP A 16 -11.71 -6.66 13.76
C ASP A 16 -11.28 -5.98 12.43
N ALA A 17 -12.18 -5.80 11.47
CA ALA A 17 -11.81 -5.27 10.15
C ALA A 17 -11.81 -3.73 10.08
N ALA A 18 -12.64 -3.06 10.90
CA ALA A 18 -12.75 -1.60 10.94
C ALA A 18 -11.59 -0.98 11.73
N ASP A 19 -11.17 -1.61 12.83
CA ASP A 19 -10.07 -1.13 13.68
C ASP A 19 -8.70 -1.17 12.99
N LEU A 20 -8.50 -2.08 12.03
CA LEU A 20 -7.28 -2.10 11.22
C LEU A 20 -7.29 -1.01 10.14
N GLU A 21 -8.44 -0.73 9.52
CA GLU A 21 -8.60 0.32 8.51
C GLU A 21 -8.41 1.74 9.10
N GLU A 22 -8.88 1.98 10.34
CA GLU A 22 -8.67 3.26 11.04
C GLU A 22 -7.20 3.47 11.44
N LYS A 23 -6.46 2.39 11.72
CA LYS A 23 -5.04 2.47 12.11
C LYS A 23 -4.12 2.85 10.94
N TYR A 24 -4.46 2.45 9.72
CA TYR A 24 -3.71 2.85 8.51
C TYR A 24 -4.02 4.28 8.04
N THR A 25 -5.23 4.77 8.32
CA THR A 25 -5.65 6.14 7.93
C THR A 25 -5.28 7.21 8.97
N ARG A 26 -5.06 6.84 10.24
CA ARG A 26 -4.82 7.78 11.35
C ARG A 26 -3.44 7.68 12.01
N SER A 27 -2.41 7.22 11.30
CA SER A 27 -1.05 7.26 11.86
C SER A 27 -0.39 8.63 11.68
N SER A 28 -1.01 9.68 12.23
CA SER A 28 -0.28 10.85 12.69
C SER A 28 0.59 10.38 13.88
N TYR A 29 1.85 10.05 13.64
CA TYR A 29 2.80 9.67 14.68
C TYR A 29 3.05 10.85 15.63
N ALA A 30 2.12 11.09 16.56
CA ALA A 30 2.36 11.85 17.77
C ALA A 30 2.93 10.90 18.82
N GLY A 31 4.23 10.58 18.68
CA GLY A 31 4.99 9.71 19.57
C GLY A 31 6.18 10.45 20.19
N THR A 32 6.27 10.40 21.50
CA THR A 32 7.20 11.08 22.43
C THR A 32 8.70 11.11 22.03
N LYS A 33 9.32 12.26 22.36
CA LYS A 33 10.73 12.66 22.20
C LYS A 33 11.78 11.59 22.54
N GLY A 34 12.17 10.84 21.52
CA GLY A 34 13.55 10.40 21.30
C GLY A 34 13.76 10.52 19.80
N THR A 35 14.59 11.47 19.35
CA THR A 35 14.77 11.77 17.93
C THR A 35 15.47 10.58 17.27
N ARG A 36 14.73 9.53 16.88
CA ARG A 36 15.22 8.52 15.96
C ARG A 36 15.40 9.20 14.62
N THR A 37 16.61 9.64 14.34
CA THR A 37 17.02 10.16 13.04
C THR A 37 17.18 8.99 12.08
N ILE A 38 16.63 9.11 10.87
CA ILE A 38 16.85 8.14 9.79
C ILE A 38 18.11 8.60 9.05
N SER A 39 19.10 7.72 8.90
CA SER A 39 20.28 8.02 8.08
C SER A 39 20.02 7.71 6.60
N TYR A 40 20.73 8.43 5.72
CA TYR A 40 20.73 8.16 4.29
C TYR A 40 21.12 6.69 4.01
N ASP A 41 20.30 6.00 3.23
CA ASP A 41 20.54 4.66 2.70
C ASP A 41 20.67 4.75 1.17
N PRO A 42 21.86 4.53 0.59
CA PRO A 42 22.07 4.61 -0.86
C PRO A 42 21.33 3.54 -1.67
N THR A 43 20.82 2.50 -1.01
CA THR A 43 20.10 1.40 -1.68
C THR A 43 18.57 1.58 -1.66
N LEU A 44 18.07 2.59 -0.95
CA LEU A 44 16.63 2.76 -0.70
C LEU A 44 15.84 2.98 -1.99
N ILE A 45 16.28 3.90 -2.85
CA ILE A 45 15.57 4.21 -4.11
C ILE A 45 15.46 2.96 -4.98
N LYS A 46 16.57 2.24 -5.16
CA LYS A 46 16.59 0.99 -5.90
C LYS A 46 15.59 -0.02 -5.32
N ALA A 47 15.55 -0.16 -3.99
CA ALA A 47 14.62 -1.07 -3.33
C ALA A 47 13.15 -0.68 -3.52
N LEU A 48 12.82 0.62 -3.60
CA LEU A 48 11.46 1.09 -3.87
C LEU A 48 11.05 0.85 -5.32
N GLU A 49 11.93 1.13 -6.29
CA GLU A 49 11.71 0.80 -7.71
C GLU A 49 11.53 -0.72 -7.92
N ASP A 50 12.25 -1.54 -7.17
CA ASP A 50 12.14 -3.00 -7.22
C ASP A 50 10.78 -3.48 -6.68
N ASP A 51 10.30 -2.84 -5.61
CA ASP A 51 8.93 -3.05 -5.12
C ASP A 51 7.91 -2.65 -6.20
N HIS A 52 8.06 -1.49 -6.86
CA HIS A 52 7.16 -1.05 -7.93
C HIS A 52 7.04 -2.09 -9.05
N ARG A 53 8.18 -2.58 -9.56
CA ARG A 53 8.17 -3.59 -10.64
C ARG A 53 7.50 -4.88 -10.19
N THR A 54 7.72 -5.30 -8.95
CA THR A 54 7.06 -6.49 -8.38
C THR A 54 5.56 -6.29 -8.29
N LEU A 55 5.10 -5.14 -7.77
CA LEU A 55 3.69 -4.81 -7.61
C LEU A 55 2.97 -4.71 -8.95
N ILE A 56 3.57 -4.03 -9.94
CA ILE A 56 3.06 -3.94 -11.30
C ILE A 56 2.91 -5.34 -11.91
N GLY A 57 3.91 -6.21 -11.71
CA GLY A 57 3.86 -7.60 -12.18
C GLY A 57 2.69 -8.38 -11.58
N ILE A 58 2.46 -8.27 -10.27
CA ILE A 58 1.30 -8.93 -9.63
C ILE A 58 -0.02 -8.34 -10.16
N PHE A 59 -0.10 -7.02 -10.31
CA PHE A 59 -1.28 -6.33 -10.83
C PHE A 59 -1.64 -6.81 -12.23
N GLN A 60 -0.67 -6.90 -13.15
CA GLN A 60 -0.87 -7.44 -14.50
C GLN A 60 -1.34 -8.90 -14.49
N ARG A 61 -0.82 -9.72 -13.58
CA ARG A 61 -1.24 -11.12 -13.42
C ARG A 61 -2.68 -11.25 -12.93
N MET A 62 -3.20 -10.30 -12.13
CA MET A 62 -4.62 -10.30 -11.74
C MET A 62 -5.52 -10.31 -12.97
N TRP A 63 -5.15 -9.52 -13.99
CA TRP A 63 -5.89 -9.47 -15.25
C TRP A 63 -5.74 -10.77 -16.04
N SER A 64 -4.50 -11.14 -16.39
CA SER A 64 -4.22 -12.20 -17.36
C SER A 64 -4.37 -13.62 -16.81
N GLU A 65 -4.10 -13.84 -15.53
CA GLU A 65 -4.22 -15.15 -14.87
C GLU A 65 -5.55 -15.31 -14.14
N GLY A 66 -6.07 -14.23 -13.58
CA GLY A 66 -7.30 -14.23 -12.77
C GLY A 66 -8.54 -13.90 -13.60
N TYR A 67 -8.72 -12.62 -13.91
CA TYR A 67 -9.96 -12.08 -14.47
C TYR A 67 -10.29 -12.63 -15.86
N GLU A 68 -9.36 -12.56 -16.83
CA GLU A 68 -9.62 -12.99 -18.22
C GLU A 68 -9.93 -14.49 -18.33
N LYS A 69 -9.31 -15.30 -17.47
CA LYS A 69 -9.51 -16.75 -17.42
C LYS A 69 -10.69 -17.16 -16.52
N GLN A 70 -11.39 -16.19 -15.93
CA GLN A 70 -12.43 -16.42 -14.93
C GLN A 70 -11.96 -17.30 -13.75
N ASN A 71 -10.66 -17.28 -13.46
CA ASN A 71 -10.05 -18.00 -12.35
C ASN A 71 -10.05 -17.12 -11.10
N TYR A 72 -11.23 -16.98 -10.48
CA TYR A 72 -11.42 -16.07 -9.35
C TYR A 72 -10.66 -16.50 -8.08
N ARG A 73 -10.36 -17.79 -7.93
CA ARG A 73 -9.44 -18.26 -6.89
C ARG A 73 -8.03 -17.70 -7.10
N GLN A 74 -7.49 -17.79 -8.31
CA GLN A 74 -6.19 -17.20 -8.63
C GLN A 74 -6.21 -15.68 -8.46
N LEU A 75 -7.29 -15.03 -8.90
CA LEU A 75 -7.48 -13.59 -8.71
C LEU A 75 -7.45 -13.20 -7.22
N SER A 76 -8.17 -13.90 -6.36
CA SER A 76 -8.19 -13.68 -4.91
C SER A 76 -6.80 -13.86 -4.27
N GLN A 77 -6.04 -14.87 -4.70
CA GLN A 77 -4.67 -15.08 -4.24
C GLN A 77 -3.75 -13.92 -4.66
N LEU A 78 -3.85 -13.47 -5.91
CA LEU A 78 -3.07 -12.34 -6.43
C LEU A 78 -3.44 -11.02 -5.74
N LEU A 79 -4.73 -10.76 -5.49
CA LEU A 79 -5.21 -9.60 -4.73
C LEU A 79 -4.63 -9.59 -3.31
N THR A 80 -4.57 -10.76 -2.66
CA THR A 80 -3.97 -10.89 -1.32
C THR A 80 -2.47 -10.61 -1.35
N GLN A 81 -1.74 -11.17 -2.31
CA GLN A 81 -0.31 -10.93 -2.49
C GLN A 81 -0.01 -9.46 -2.77
N PHE A 82 -0.75 -8.86 -3.69
CA PHE A 82 -0.61 -7.45 -4.05
C PHE A 82 -0.90 -6.53 -2.87
N LYS A 83 -2.01 -6.76 -2.15
CA LYS A 83 -2.36 -5.95 -0.97
C LYS A 83 -1.24 -5.99 0.07
N SER A 84 -0.74 -7.18 0.39
CA SER A 84 0.35 -7.33 1.37
C SER A 84 1.64 -6.64 0.90
N GLY A 85 2.02 -6.83 -0.37
CA GLY A 85 3.21 -6.20 -0.94
C GLY A 85 3.10 -4.68 -0.97
N PHE A 86 1.94 -4.17 -1.36
CA PHE A 86 1.65 -2.75 -1.44
C PHE A 86 1.70 -2.09 -0.06
N GLN A 87 1.09 -2.71 0.96
CA GLN A 87 1.19 -2.22 2.33
C GLN A 87 2.63 -2.23 2.86
N ALA A 88 3.41 -3.27 2.56
CA ALA A 88 4.82 -3.33 2.96
C ALA A 88 5.65 -2.23 2.27
N HIS A 89 5.41 -1.99 0.98
CA HIS A 89 6.03 -0.90 0.22
C HIS A 89 5.71 0.46 0.85
N LEU A 90 4.43 0.76 1.13
CA LEU A 90 4.04 2.03 1.76
C LEU A 90 4.66 2.24 3.14
N ILE A 91 4.82 1.18 3.94
CA ILE A 91 5.49 1.28 5.25
C ILE A 91 6.97 1.64 5.04
N LYS A 92 7.64 0.97 4.09
CA LYS A 92 9.04 1.24 3.76
C LYS A 92 9.23 2.68 3.31
N GLU A 93 8.39 3.16 2.40
CA GLU A 93 8.42 4.52 1.89
C GLU A 93 8.14 5.55 3.01
N ASN A 94 7.05 5.38 3.77
CA ASN A 94 6.70 6.31 4.85
C ASN A 94 7.77 6.40 5.94
N VAL A 95 8.36 5.29 6.36
CA VAL A 95 9.28 5.26 7.50
C VAL A 95 10.71 5.57 7.10
N ARG A 96 11.16 5.16 5.90
CA ARG A 96 12.55 5.33 5.48
C ARG A 96 12.74 6.54 4.58
N PHE A 97 11.87 6.72 3.60
CA PHE A 97 12.03 7.76 2.59
C PHE A 97 11.46 9.10 3.06
N TYR A 98 10.17 9.14 3.40
CA TYR A 98 9.52 10.39 3.80
C TYR A 98 10.11 10.99 5.08
N VAL A 99 10.35 10.18 6.12
CA VAL A 99 10.98 10.67 7.37
C VAL A 99 12.38 11.22 7.12
N TYR A 100 13.15 10.62 6.21
CA TYR A 100 14.47 11.14 5.83
C TYR A 100 14.35 12.52 5.16
N LEU A 101 13.50 12.64 4.13
CA LEU A 101 13.30 13.91 3.43
C LEU A 101 12.81 15.01 4.38
N GLU A 102 11.89 14.68 5.30
CA GLU A 102 11.41 15.63 6.31
C GLU A 102 12.52 16.13 7.23
N GLN A 103 13.51 15.28 7.57
CA GLN A 103 14.68 15.65 8.35
C GLN A 103 15.68 16.49 7.54
N ALA A 104 15.98 16.05 6.31
CA ALA A 104 16.92 16.70 5.41
C ALA A 104 16.47 18.11 4.98
N LEU A 105 15.17 18.31 4.80
CA LEU A 105 14.57 19.54 4.29
C LEU A 105 14.06 20.49 5.39
N VAL A 106 14.46 20.29 6.65
CA VAL A 106 14.03 21.17 7.75
C VAL A 106 14.37 22.65 7.52
N GLY A 107 15.43 22.93 6.76
CA GLY A 107 15.85 24.27 6.35
C GLY A 107 15.20 24.81 5.07
N ASP A 108 14.44 23.99 4.34
CA ASP A 108 13.78 24.34 3.08
C ASP A 108 12.27 24.06 3.18
N ALA A 109 11.56 25.01 3.79
CA ALA A 109 10.13 24.88 4.07
C ALA A 109 9.26 24.71 2.81
N HIS A 110 9.68 25.28 1.68
CA HIS A 110 8.94 25.18 0.42
C HIS A 110 9.02 23.76 -0.13
N THR A 111 10.22 23.22 -0.28
CA THR A 111 10.42 21.84 -0.78
C THR A 111 9.83 20.82 0.19
N LEU A 112 9.91 21.07 1.50
CA LEU A 112 9.26 20.24 2.51
C LEU A 112 7.73 20.21 2.36
N GLN A 113 7.10 21.34 2.00
CA GLN A 113 5.65 21.36 1.76
C GLN A 113 5.28 20.50 0.55
N VAL A 114 6.05 20.59 -0.55
CA VAL A 114 5.85 19.72 -1.73
C VAL A 114 5.93 18.25 -1.32
N VAL A 115 6.93 17.83 -0.54
CA VAL A 115 7.05 16.44 -0.06
C VAL A 115 5.81 16.00 0.74
N LYS A 116 5.25 16.86 1.58
CA LYS A 116 4.04 16.58 2.36
C LYS A 116 2.79 16.44 1.48
N ASP A 117 2.68 17.25 0.44
CA ASP A 117 1.57 17.18 -0.52
C ASP A 117 1.62 15.84 -1.27
N PHE A 118 2.80 15.44 -1.76
CA PHE A 118 3.00 14.11 -2.35
C PHE A 118 2.62 12.97 -1.42
N ARG A 119 2.94 13.09 -0.12
CA ARG A 119 2.58 12.08 0.88
C ARG A 119 1.06 11.98 1.09
N THR A 120 0.37 13.11 1.04
CA THR A 120 -1.09 13.17 1.18
C THR A 120 -1.77 12.47 0.01
N ASP A 121 -1.35 12.78 -1.22
CA ASP A 121 -1.85 12.14 -2.44
C ASP A 121 -1.68 10.61 -2.40
N MET A 122 -0.55 10.12 -1.87
CA MET A 122 -0.28 8.68 -1.74
C MET A 122 -1.29 8.00 -0.81
N ASN A 123 -1.70 8.65 0.29
CA ASN A 123 -2.67 8.08 1.22
C ASN A 123 -4.06 7.90 0.57
N GLU A 124 -4.48 8.83 -0.29
CA GLU A 124 -5.75 8.71 -1.02
C GLU A 124 -5.74 7.51 -1.97
N ILE A 125 -4.65 7.36 -2.74
CA ILE A 125 -4.46 6.23 -3.65
C ILE A 125 -4.38 4.91 -2.85
N ALA A 126 -3.69 4.92 -1.71
CA ALA A 126 -3.58 3.75 -0.85
C ALA A 126 -4.93 3.25 -0.37
N ASN A 127 -5.81 4.17 0.05
CA ASN A 127 -7.17 3.83 0.46
C ASN A 127 -7.97 3.21 -0.70
N ALA A 128 -7.91 3.81 -1.90
CA ALA A 128 -8.60 3.27 -3.07
C ALA A 128 -8.12 1.85 -3.43
N VAL A 129 -6.81 1.61 -3.38
CA VAL A 129 -6.21 0.29 -3.63
C VAL A 129 -6.64 -0.74 -2.60
N VAL A 130 -6.65 -0.40 -1.31
CA VAL A 130 -7.08 -1.31 -0.25
C VAL A 130 -8.55 -1.68 -0.40
N GLN A 131 -9.41 -0.71 -0.73
CA GLN A 131 -10.83 -0.97 -0.98
C GLN A 131 -11.04 -1.83 -2.22
N PHE A 132 -10.30 -1.57 -3.30
CA PHE A 132 -10.30 -2.43 -4.49
C PHE A 132 -9.96 -3.88 -4.13
N CYS A 133 -8.85 -4.10 -3.41
CA CYS A 133 -8.44 -5.43 -3.00
C CYS A 133 -9.51 -6.10 -2.12
N LYS A 134 -10.09 -5.36 -1.17
CA LYS A 134 -11.13 -5.87 -0.27
C LYS A 134 -12.40 -6.27 -1.03
N ARG A 135 -12.85 -5.45 -1.98
CA ARG A 135 -14.07 -5.66 -2.78
C ARG A 135 -14.01 -6.93 -3.63
N TYR A 136 -12.84 -7.29 -4.12
CA TYR A 136 -12.68 -8.35 -5.12
C TYR A 136 -12.00 -9.61 -4.57
N ASN A 137 -11.65 -9.64 -3.28
CA ASN A 137 -11.01 -10.80 -2.65
C ASN A 137 -12.03 -11.91 -2.31
N HIS A 138 -12.59 -12.51 -3.36
CA HIS A 138 -13.58 -13.57 -3.28
C HIS A 138 -13.26 -14.69 -4.28
N GLU A 139 -13.48 -15.94 -3.88
CA GLU A 139 -13.28 -17.10 -4.77
C GLU A 139 -14.40 -17.26 -5.82
N ALA A 140 -15.49 -16.51 -5.70
CA ALA A 140 -16.61 -16.50 -6.65
C ALA A 140 -17.14 -15.07 -6.85
N PHE A 141 -17.33 -14.67 -8.10
CA PHE A 141 -17.81 -13.34 -8.46
C PHE A 141 -19.28 -13.39 -8.87
N THR A 142 -20.04 -12.37 -8.49
CA THR A 142 -21.36 -12.12 -9.09
C THR A 142 -21.22 -11.50 -10.48
N PRO A 143 -22.25 -11.55 -11.35
CA PRO A 143 -22.22 -10.86 -12.64
C PRO A 143 -21.90 -9.35 -12.53
N GLU A 144 -22.37 -8.69 -11.47
CA GLU A 144 -22.08 -7.30 -11.19
C GLU A 144 -20.60 -7.09 -10.87
N MET A 145 -20.00 -7.96 -10.07
CA MET A 145 -18.57 -7.89 -9.75
C MET A 145 -17.72 -8.09 -11.00
N VAL A 146 -18.10 -9.00 -11.91
CA VAL A 146 -17.37 -9.20 -13.17
C VAL A 146 -17.38 -7.92 -14.00
N ARG A 147 -18.54 -7.29 -14.17
CA ARG A 147 -18.67 -6.04 -14.93
C ARG A 147 -17.86 -4.91 -14.29
N ASP A 148 -17.98 -4.74 -12.98
CA ASP A 148 -17.39 -3.60 -12.26
C ASP A 148 -15.87 -3.76 -12.10
N PHE A 149 -15.36 -5.00 -11.98
CA PHE A 149 -13.93 -5.27 -11.80
C PHE A 149 -13.09 -4.63 -12.91
N LYS A 150 -13.51 -4.75 -14.16
CA LYS A 150 -12.77 -4.19 -15.29
C LYS A 150 -12.60 -2.68 -15.17
N MET A 151 -13.68 -1.97 -14.84
CA MET A 151 -13.65 -0.52 -14.70
C MET A 151 -12.78 -0.09 -13.52
N ASP A 152 -12.92 -0.77 -12.38
CA ASP A 152 -12.14 -0.44 -11.18
C ASP A 152 -10.65 -0.78 -11.38
N TYR A 153 -10.34 -1.90 -12.02
CA TYR A 153 -8.98 -2.30 -12.36
C TYR A 153 -8.28 -1.24 -13.23
N GLN A 154 -8.96 -0.72 -14.25
CA GLN A 154 -8.41 0.34 -15.11
C GLN A 154 -8.14 1.62 -14.31
N LYS A 155 -9.11 2.07 -13.50
CA LYS A 155 -8.96 3.27 -12.67
C LYS A 155 -7.80 3.15 -11.69
N ILE A 156 -7.68 2.01 -11.01
CA ILE A 156 -6.56 1.75 -10.09
C ILE A 156 -5.24 1.70 -10.83
N GLY A 157 -5.18 1.05 -12.00
CA GLY A 157 -3.97 0.99 -12.82
C GLY A 157 -3.50 2.37 -13.29
N GLU A 158 -4.42 3.25 -13.70
CA GLU A 158 -4.12 4.63 -14.06
C GLU A 158 -3.57 5.43 -12.87
N ALA A 159 -4.21 5.33 -11.71
CA ALA A 159 -3.78 6.01 -10.49
C ALA A 159 -2.37 5.58 -10.04
N LEU A 160 -2.12 4.26 -10.00
CA LEU A 160 -0.82 3.70 -9.65
C LEU A 160 0.27 4.11 -10.65
N THR A 161 -0.03 4.04 -11.95
CA THR A 161 0.94 4.42 -13.01
C THR A 161 1.33 5.89 -12.89
N ARG A 162 0.34 6.78 -12.71
CA ARG A 162 0.59 8.20 -12.52
C ARG A 162 1.44 8.45 -11.28
N ARG A 163 1.13 7.76 -10.17
CA ARG A 163 1.83 7.91 -8.91
C ARG A 163 3.28 7.49 -8.99
N THR A 164 3.55 6.27 -9.46
CA THR A 164 4.92 5.75 -9.64
C THR A 164 5.76 6.66 -10.54
N ALA A 165 5.18 7.16 -11.64
CA ALA A 165 5.90 8.06 -12.54
C ALA A 165 6.26 9.40 -11.89
N LEU A 166 5.40 9.94 -11.02
CA LEU A 166 5.65 11.18 -10.31
C LEU A 166 6.69 11.00 -9.19
N GLU A 167 6.62 9.91 -8.43
CA GLU A 167 7.63 9.58 -7.41
C GLU A 167 9.02 9.45 -8.03
N GLU A 168 9.15 8.63 -9.08
CA GLU A 168 10.46 8.32 -9.68
C GLU A 168 11.10 9.53 -10.36
N LYS A 169 10.31 10.41 -10.99
CA LYS A 169 10.83 11.57 -11.71
C LYS A 169 11.06 12.79 -10.83
N GLU A 170 10.17 13.04 -9.87
CA GLU A 170 10.13 14.31 -9.14
C GLU A 170 10.55 14.16 -7.67
N LEU A 171 10.25 13.02 -7.03
CA LEU A 171 10.44 12.88 -5.59
C LEU A 171 11.77 12.20 -5.26
N TYR A 172 12.14 11.14 -5.99
CA TYR A 172 13.39 10.41 -5.75
C TYR A 172 14.64 11.25 -6.02
N VAL A 173 14.54 12.30 -6.85
CA VAL A 173 15.66 13.23 -7.08
C VAL A 173 16.05 14.03 -5.83
N LEU A 174 15.10 14.25 -4.91
CA LEU A 174 15.33 14.96 -3.65
C LEU A 174 16.10 14.13 -2.62
N TYR A 175 16.20 12.82 -2.83
CA TYR A 175 16.86 11.90 -1.92
C TYR A 175 18.36 11.86 -2.17
N GLN A 176 19.05 12.87 -1.62
CA GLN A 176 20.50 13.01 -1.65
C GLN A 176 21.08 12.91 -0.25
N PRO A 177 22.37 12.53 -0.06
CA PRO A 177 23.04 12.63 1.23
C PRO A 177 22.92 14.05 1.82
N SER A 178 22.50 14.14 3.09
CA SER A 178 22.37 15.41 3.85
C SER A 178 23.67 15.83 4.51
#